data_AF-A0A3D0NWH4-F1
#
_entry.id   AF-A0A3D0NWH4-F1
#
_cell.length_a   1.000
_cell.length_b   1.000
_cell.length_c   1.000
_cell.angle_alpha   90.00
_cell.angle_beta   90.00
_cell.angle_gamma   90.00
#
_symmetry.space_group_name_H-M   'P 1'
#
loop_
_entity.id
_entity.type
_entity.pdbx_description
1 polymer ?
#
loop_
_entity_poly.entity_id
_entity_poly.type
_entity_poly.pdbx_seq_one_letter_code
_entity_poly.pdbx_strand_id
1 'polypeptide(L)'
;MGKKRLVTRSDFDGLVCAMILRELDIIEDIKFVHPKDVQDGKIELSENDITTNLPYDPRVGLAFDHHESEIDRLKSIEAGGELVIDPHARSAARVVFQYYGGKEKLPGITDELMDAVDKGDSA
;
A
#
# COMPACT_ATOMS: atom_id res chain seq x y z
N MET A 1 18.41 7.55 -4.19
CA MET A 1 17.68 6.89 -3.08
C MET A 1 17.79 5.39 -3.29
N GLY A 2 18.08 4.63 -2.23
CA GLY A 2 18.09 3.16 -2.31
C GLY A 2 16.68 2.60 -2.50
N LYS A 3 16.59 1.33 -2.89
CA LYS A 3 15.32 0.62 -2.97
C LYS A 3 14.74 0.45 -1.56
N LYS A 4 13.41 0.45 -1.49
CA LYS A 4 12.65 0.37 -0.23
C LYS A 4 12.29 -1.08 0.11
N ARG A 5 11.85 -1.31 1.34
CA ARG A 5 11.16 -2.56 1.74
C ARG A 5 9.66 -2.32 1.70
N LEU A 6 8.91 -3.25 1.09
CA LEU A 6 7.45 -3.27 1.19
C LEU A 6 7.04 -4.03 2.46
N VAL A 7 6.14 -3.46 3.25
CA VAL A 7 5.46 -4.13 4.35
C VAL A 7 3.97 -4.15 4.04
N THR A 8 3.37 -5.33 3.90
CA THR A 8 1.97 -5.44 3.45
C THR A 8 1.29 -6.70 4.02
N ARG A 9 0.00 -6.86 3.74
CA ARG A 9 -0.77 -8.05 4.11
C ARG A 9 -0.41 -9.23 3.20
N SER A 10 -0.55 -10.45 3.73
CA SER A 10 -0.33 -11.69 2.98
C SER A 10 -1.57 -12.11 2.18
N ASP A 11 -2.10 -11.21 1.36
CA ASP A 11 -3.29 -11.44 0.54
C ASP A 11 -3.09 -10.98 -0.91
N PHE A 12 -4.13 -11.11 -1.72
CA PHE A 12 -4.02 -10.82 -3.15
C PHE A 12 -3.70 -9.35 -3.41
N ASP A 13 -4.27 -8.43 -2.63
CA ASP A 13 -3.98 -7.00 -2.74
C ASP A 13 -2.52 -6.67 -2.43
N GLY A 14 -1.99 -7.21 -1.33
CA GLY A 14 -0.58 -7.06 -0.97
C GLY A 14 0.37 -7.64 -2.03
N LEU A 15 0.02 -8.76 -2.65
CA LEU A 15 0.80 -9.36 -3.74
C LEU A 15 0.81 -8.50 -5.01
N VAL A 16 -0.33 -7.91 -5.41
CA VAL A 16 -0.38 -7.03 -6.57
C VAL A 16 0.36 -5.71 -6.29
N CYS A 17 0.25 -5.16 -5.08
CA CYS A 17 1.09 -4.02 -4.65
C CYS A 17 2.59 -4.32 -4.82
N ALA A 18 3.03 -5.49 -4.34
CA ALA A 18 4.40 -5.93 -4.45
C ALA A 18 4.85 -6.03 -5.92
N MET A 19 3.99 -6.62 -6.77
CA MET A 19 4.28 -6.77 -8.19
C MET A 19 4.43 -5.40 -8.89
N ILE A 20 3.52 -4.45 -8.65
CA ILE A 20 3.59 -3.09 -9.22
C ILE A 20 4.88 -2.39 -8.78
N LEU A 21 5.17 -2.38 -7.48
CA LEU A 21 6.36 -1.71 -6.93
C LEU A 21 7.67 -2.35 -7.39
N ARG A 22 7.67 -3.66 -7.65
CA ARG A 22 8.81 -4.37 -8.26
C ARG A 22 8.99 -4.00 -9.73
N GLU A 23 7.92 -3.89 -10.51
CA GLU A 23 7.99 -3.50 -11.93
C GLU A 23 8.56 -2.08 -12.09
N LEU A 24 8.28 -1.19 -11.15
CA LEU A 24 8.82 0.18 -11.10
C LEU A 24 10.25 0.27 -10.52
N ASP A 25 10.84 -0.85 -10.12
CA ASP A 25 12.15 -0.94 -9.47
C ASP A 25 12.27 -0.15 -8.14
N ILE A 26 11.15 0.01 -7.42
CA ILE A 26 11.06 0.80 -6.17
C ILE A 26 11.45 -0.02 -4.94
N ILE A 27 11.11 -1.31 -4.92
CA ILE A 27 11.33 -2.19 -3.76
C ILE A 27 12.34 -3.31 -4.03
N GLU A 28 13.12 -3.66 -3.01
CA GLU A 28 14.06 -4.80 -3.05
C GLU A 28 13.72 -5.93 -2.09
N ASP A 29 12.87 -5.66 -1.09
CA ASP A 29 12.43 -6.62 -0.07
C ASP A 29 10.92 -6.52 0.17
N ILE A 30 10.30 -7.61 0.64
CA ILE A 30 8.88 -7.68 0.98
C ILE A 30 8.73 -8.42 2.31
N LYS A 31 8.00 -7.82 3.26
CA LYS A 31 7.62 -8.42 4.53
C LYS A 31 6.10 -8.49 4.65
N PHE A 32 5.57 -9.70 4.77
CA PHE A 32 4.15 -9.90 5.03
C PHE A 32 3.87 -9.85 6.54
N VAL A 33 2.82 -9.13 6.92
CA VAL A 33 2.42 -8.92 8.31
C VAL A 33 0.90 -8.98 8.47
N HIS A 34 0.44 -9.17 9.71
CA HIS A 34 -0.96 -8.99 10.06
C HIS A 34 -1.21 -7.53 10.51
N PRO A 35 -2.31 -6.85 10.13
CA PRO A 35 -2.60 -5.46 10.52
C PRO A 35 -2.51 -5.22 12.04
N LYS A 36 -2.99 -6.18 12.82
CA LYS A 36 -2.90 -6.14 14.29
C LYS A 36 -1.47 -6.04 14.82
N ASP A 37 -0.49 -6.71 14.20
CA ASP A 37 0.90 -6.66 14.67
C ASP A 37 1.55 -5.30 14.40
N VAL A 38 1.08 -4.58 13.37
CA VAL A 38 1.46 -3.18 13.12
C VAL A 38 0.85 -2.27 14.18
N GLN A 39 -0.46 -2.39 14.45
CA GLN A 39 -1.15 -1.63 15.49
C GLN A 39 -0.58 -1.86 16.89
N ASP A 40 -0.22 -3.10 17.20
CA ASP A 40 0.39 -3.49 18.48
C ASP A 40 1.88 -3.08 18.57
N GLY A 41 2.46 -2.47 17.52
CA GLY A 41 3.84 -2.01 17.49
C GLY A 41 4.91 -3.11 17.44
N LYS A 42 4.54 -4.33 17.03
CA LYS A 42 5.44 -5.50 16.97
C LYS A 42 6.30 -5.55 15.71
N ILE A 43 5.93 -4.77 14.70
CA ILE A 43 6.67 -4.67 13.45
C ILE A 43 7.61 -3.47 13.52
N GLU A 44 8.91 -3.72 13.34
CA GLU A 44 9.89 -2.65 13.15
C GLU A 44 9.67 -1.97 11.80
N LEU A 45 9.33 -0.67 11.87
CA LEU A 45 9.08 0.22 10.75
C LEU A 45 10.04 1.42 10.77
N SER A 46 10.38 1.92 9.59
CA SER A 46 11.31 3.02 9.36
C SER A 46 11.00 3.77 8.07
N GLU A 47 11.65 4.90 7.86
CA GLU A 47 11.54 5.71 6.64
C GLU A 47 11.94 4.95 5.35
N ASN A 48 12.58 3.77 5.49
CA ASN A 48 12.89 2.88 4.37
C ASN A 48 11.73 1.96 3.96
N ASP A 49 10.61 2.01 4.68
CA ASP A 49 9.45 1.17 4.44
C ASP A 49 8.38 1.89 3.62
N ILE A 50 7.80 1.14 2.69
CA ILE A 50 6.52 1.44 2.08
C ILE A 50 5.49 0.50 2.70
N THR A 51 4.36 1.01 3.20
CA THR A 51 3.24 0.18 3.63
C THR A 51 2.10 0.23 2.62
N THR A 52 1.41 -0.90 2.43
CA THR A 52 0.17 -0.96 1.66
C THR A 52 -0.89 -1.77 2.40
N ASN A 53 -2.12 -1.29 2.43
CA ASN A 53 -3.27 -1.95 3.08
C ASN A 53 -2.97 -2.31 4.55
N LEU A 54 -2.36 -1.37 5.29
CA LEU A 54 -2.03 -1.53 6.70
C LEU A 54 -2.34 -0.23 7.43
N PRO A 55 -2.68 -0.32 8.73
CA PRO A 55 -2.82 0.87 9.57
C PRO A 55 -1.57 1.76 9.48
N TYR A 56 -1.78 3.02 9.13
CA TYR A 56 -0.79 4.07 9.02
C TYR A 56 0.04 4.18 10.29
N ASP A 57 1.35 4.26 10.07
CA ASP A 57 2.36 4.49 11.09
C ASP A 57 3.29 5.59 10.59
N PRO A 58 3.44 6.71 11.32
CA PRO A 58 4.22 7.87 10.87
C PRO A 58 5.74 7.61 10.82
N ARG A 59 6.20 6.39 11.15
CA ARG A 59 7.60 6.01 10.98
C ARG A 59 7.92 5.58 9.56
N VAL A 60 6.94 5.24 8.74
CA VAL A 60 7.15 4.73 7.38
C VAL A 60 7.46 5.87 6.41
N GLY A 61 8.19 5.58 5.33
CA GLY A 61 8.49 6.60 4.34
C GLY A 61 7.33 6.93 3.41
N LEU A 62 6.43 5.96 3.17
CA LEU A 62 5.23 6.13 2.36
C LEU A 62 4.20 5.04 2.71
N ALA A 63 2.93 5.41 2.81
CA ALA A 63 1.82 4.50 3.05
C ALA A 63 0.77 4.64 1.97
N PHE A 64 0.17 3.52 1.57
CA PHE A 64 -0.99 3.46 0.68
C PHE A 64 -2.15 2.74 1.34
N ASP A 65 -3.32 3.35 1.34
CA ASP A 65 -4.55 2.78 1.89
C ASP A 65 -5.77 3.22 1.06
N HIS A 66 -6.89 2.54 1.24
CA HIS A 66 -8.19 2.86 0.65
C HIS A 66 -9.34 2.76 1.67
N HIS A 67 -9.06 2.44 2.93
CA HIS A 67 -10.11 2.32 3.97
C HIS A 67 -10.55 3.70 4.49
N GLU A 68 -11.84 4.01 4.36
CA GLU A 68 -12.41 5.26 4.92
C GLU A 68 -12.21 5.37 6.44
N SER A 69 -12.24 4.24 7.15
CA SER A 69 -11.98 4.17 8.60
C SER A 69 -10.62 4.75 8.99
N GLU A 70 -9.65 4.68 8.09
CA GLU A 70 -8.32 5.21 8.33
C GLU A 70 -8.28 6.74 8.21
N ILE A 71 -9.05 7.31 7.28
CA ILE A 71 -9.25 8.76 7.19
C ILE A 71 -9.85 9.27 8.49
N ASP A 72 -10.86 8.59 9.03
CA ASP A 72 -11.50 8.98 10.28
C ASP A 72 -10.56 8.86 11.49
N ARG A 73 -9.75 7.80 11.54
CA ARG A 73 -8.69 7.66 12.56
C ARG A 73 -7.69 8.81 12.48
N LEU A 74 -7.28 9.22 11.28
CA LEU A 74 -6.29 10.27 11.07
C LEU A 74 -6.87 11.69 11.17
N LYS A 75 -8.17 11.92 11.07
CA LYS A 75 -8.75 13.20 11.50
C LYS A 75 -8.45 13.51 12.98
N SER A 76 -8.18 12.48 13.79
CA SER A 76 -7.78 12.63 15.20
C SER A 76 -6.27 12.76 15.43
N ILE A 77 -5.44 12.59 14.39
CA ILE A 77 -3.97 12.59 14.46
C ILE A 77 -3.42 13.41 13.28
N GLU A 78 -2.67 14.48 13.51
CA GLU A 78 -2.05 15.27 12.43
C GLU A 78 -1.18 14.38 11.52
N ALA A 79 -1.71 13.95 10.38
CA ALA A 79 -1.01 13.11 9.42
C ALA A 79 -0.14 14.01 8.53
N GLY A 80 1.18 13.92 8.71
CA GLY A 80 2.15 14.43 7.73
C GLY A 80 1.96 13.73 6.37
N GLY A 81 2.41 14.36 5.29
CA GLY A 81 2.16 13.96 3.88
C GLY A 81 2.77 12.63 3.41
N GLU A 82 2.90 11.64 4.27
CA GLU A 82 3.47 10.30 4.02
C GLU A 82 2.39 9.24 3.77
N LEU A 83 1.11 9.62 3.78
CA LEU A 83 -0.03 8.76 3.44
C LEU A 83 -0.69 9.18 2.12
N VAL A 84 -0.83 8.22 1.22
CA VAL A 84 -1.65 8.30 0.02
C VAL A 84 -2.88 7.43 0.26
N ILE A 85 -4.04 8.07 0.34
CA ILE A 85 -5.30 7.37 0.61
C ILE A 85 -6.38 7.78 -0.39
N ASP A 86 -7.05 6.80 -0.98
CA ASP A 86 -8.22 7.02 -1.84
C ASP A 86 -9.38 6.11 -1.38
N PRO A 87 -10.38 6.64 -0.67
CA PRO A 87 -11.50 5.84 -0.17
C PRO A 87 -12.44 5.35 -1.29
N HIS A 88 -12.27 5.83 -2.53
CA HIS A 88 -13.02 5.36 -3.69
C HIS A 88 -12.31 4.25 -4.45
N ALA A 89 -11.03 3.99 -4.14
CA ALA A 89 -10.32 2.85 -4.67
C ALA A 89 -10.84 1.54 -4.04
N ARG A 90 -10.90 0.49 -4.86
CA ARG A 90 -11.43 -0.82 -4.46
C ARG A 90 -10.37 -1.77 -3.88
N SER A 91 -9.12 -1.33 -3.84
CA SER A 91 -7.97 -2.07 -3.32
C SER A 91 -6.80 -1.08 -3.09
N ALA A 92 -5.85 -1.39 -2.22
CA ALA A 92 -4.64 -0.57 -2.10
C ALA A 92 -3.77 -0.67 -3.37
N ALA A 93 -3.78 -1.81 -4.07
CA ALA A 93 -3.13 -2.00 -5.36
C ALA A 93 -3.64 -0.98 -6.38
N ARG A 94 -4.94 -0.66 -6.38
CA ARG A 94 -5.50 0.38 -7.25
C ARG A 94 -4.94 1.76 -6.92
N VAL A 95 -4.79 2.08 -5.63
CA VAL A 95 -4.17 3.34 -5.18
C VAL A 95 -2.73 3.43 -5.64
N VAL A 96 -1.94 2.37 -5.42
CA VAL A 96 -0.53 2.29 -5.85
C VAL A 96 -0.43 2.44 -7.38
N PHE A 97 -1.26 1.70 -8.13
CA PHE A 97 -1.29 1.74 -9.59
C PHE A 97 -1.54 3.15 -10.12
N GLN A 98 -2.56 3.84 -9.60
CA GLN A 98 -2.91 5.19 -10.04
C GLN A 98 -1.86 6.22 -9.63
N TYR A 99 -1.35 6.14 -8.40
CA TYR A 99 -0.32 7.05 -7.89
C TYR A 99 0.93 7.06 -8.77
N TYR A 100 1.36 5.89 -9.25
CA TYR A 100 2.54 5.76 -10.11
C TYR A 100 2.25 5.91 -11.62
N GLY A 101 1.10 6.48 -12.01
CA GLY A 101 0.80 6.83 -13.40
C GLY A 101 0.09 5.75 -14.21
N GLY A 102 -0.42 4.70 -13.54
CA GLY A 102 -1.30 3.69 -14.12
C GLY A 102 -0.77 3.09 -15.42
N LYS A 103 -1.67 2.90 -16.38
CA LYS A 103 -1.37 2.17 -17.64
C LYS A 103 -0.28 2.82 -18.48
N GLU A 104 -0.05 4.13 -18.34
CA GLU A 104 1.02 4.85 -19.04
C GLU A 104 2.41 4.39 -18.56
N LYS A 105 2.59 4.20 -17.24
CA LYS A 105 3.86 3.78 -16.63
C LYS A 105 3.99 2.27 -16.45
N LEU A 106 2.86 1.58 -16.37
CA LEU A 106 2.75 0.16 -16.09
C LEU A 106 1.97 -0.54 -17.22
N PRO A 107 2.48 -0.55 -18.47
CA PRO A 107 1.79 -1.16 -19.59
C PRO A 107 1.63 -2.68 -19.43
N GLY A 108 2.49 -3.33 -18.64
CA GLY A 108 2.45 -4.76 -18.35
C GLY A 108 1.31 -5.19 -17.41
N ILE A 109 0.81 -4.26 -16.58
CA ILE A 109 -0.31 -4.50 -15.67
C ILE A 109 -1.62 -4.49 -16.46
N THR A 110 -2.32 -5.61 -16.53
CA THR A 110 -3.56 -5.74 -17.31
C THR A 110 -4.78 -5.20 -16.56
N ASP A 111 -5.78 -4.75 -17.30
CA ASP A 111 -7.06 -4.34 -16.71
C ASP A 111 -7.74 -5.54 -16.02
N GLU A 112 -7.60 -6.74 -16.58
CA GLU A 112 -8.12 -7.99 -15.97
C GLU A 112 -7.51 -8.26 -14.59
N LEU A 113 -6.20 -8.07 -14.43
CA LEU A 113 -5.54 -8.24 -13.13
C LEU A 113 -6.03 -7.20 -12.13
N MET A 114 -6.13 -5.94 -12.57
CA MET A 114 -6.60 -4.87 -11.71
C MET A 114 -8.07 -5.02 -11.31
N ASP A 115 -8.91 -5.51 -12.22
CA ASP A 115 -10.31 -5.86 -11.92
C ASP A 115 -10.43 -7.05 -10.98
N ALA A 116 -9.50 -8.02 -11.07
CA ALA A 116 -9.47 -9.16 -10.17
C ALA A 116 -9.11 -8.75 -8.75
N VAL A 117 -8.09 -7.90 -8.56
CA VAL A 117 -7.70 -7.44 -7.21
C VAL A 117 -8.77 -6.53 -6.60
N ASP A 118 -9.39 -5.65 -7.39
CA ASP A 118 -10.49 -4.78 -6.95
C ASP A 118 -11.75 -5.55 -6.52
N LYS A 119 -11.92 -6.78 -7.00
CA LYS A 119 -12.99 -7.69 -6.55
C LYS A 119 -12.58 -8.48 -5.31
N GLY A 120 -11.29 -8.82 -5.20
CA GLY A 120 -10.74 -9.60 -4.10
C GLY A 120 -10.67 -8.84 -2.78
N ASP A 121 -10.41 -7.53 -2.84
CA ASP A 121 -10.26 -6.67 -1.66
C ASP A 121 -11.52 -5.86 -1.32
N SER A 122 -12.51 -5.83 -2.22
CA SER A 122 -13.84 -5.30 -1.91
C SER A 122 -14.62 -6.29 -1.05
N ALA A 123 -14.55 -6.13 0.27
CA ALA A 123 -15.41 -6.78 1.27
C ALA A 123 -16.36 -5.77 1.91
#